data_AF-A0A1F2XFF1-F1
#
_entry.id   AF-A0A1F2XFF1-F1
#
_cell.length_a   1.000
_cell.length_b   1.000
_cell.length_c   1.000
_cell.angle_alpha   90.00
_cell.angle_beta   90.00
_cell.angle_gamma   90.00
#
_symmetry.space_group_name_H-M   'P 1'
#
loop_
_entity.id
_entity.type
_entity.pdbx_description
1 polymer ?
#
loop_
_entity_poly.entity_id
_entity_poly.type
_entity_poly.pdbx_seq_one_letter_code
_entity_poly.pdbx_strand_id
1 'polypeptide(L)'
;MATSKTPEPSPLERVTAWAEADPDLSLDDQGRLVMAGRPPVKISVTANDEVLMLTYRTDSASGTPTLPGRASAVRSELADGTLILSSPVYLDGLNRQSFTAALRSLVGVVDEMGPPGFPTTRPLPAERVTDEPAPTREMPAVWTPTHAVPTGGTRAWADPDPAQDPITTLEARVRLSIAERRGDWARVVGSNGWTGWVDARVLEPVGAETSQSATSSGLRIRPLSAVGAVVIALSAFLPWVSLGNLPSSNAFDVSARFLFDFTAAGAPDLVWVILVVAAVALIPIDRLKSVPVLAGLAAIAIAGLFAVQIYRGVSDGGGTFSDVMDLIGFAPLLTAAGGVLVIVGTARK
;
A
#
# COMPACT_ATOMS: atom_id res chain seq x y z
N MET A 1 -31.72 -33.18 -13.41
CA MET A 1 -30.84 -32.46 -14.36
C MET A 1 -29.71 -31.85 -13.55
N ALA A 2 -28.53 -32.47 -13.56
CA ALA A 2 -27.35 -31.89 -12.93
C ALA A 2 -26.87 -30.74 -13.82
N THR A 3 -26.82 -29.52 -13.28
CA THR A 3 -26.23 -28.38 -13.95
C THR A 3 -24.73 -28.63 -14.08
N SER A 4 -24.26 -28.92 -15.29
CA SER A 4 -22.84 -28.99 -15.61
C SER A 4 -22.24 -27.60 -15.41
N LYS A 5 -21.52 -27.41 -14.30
CA LYS A 5 -20.73 -26.21 -14.04
C LYS A 5 -19.62 -26.19 -15.09
N THR A 6 -19.62 -25.21 -15.99
CA THR A 6 -18.53 -25.00 -16.95
C THR A 6 -17.21 -24.93 -16.15
N PRO A 7 -16.17 -25.68 -16.53
CA PRO A 7 -14.89 -25.62 -15.84
C PRO A 7 -14.37 -24.17 -15.88
N GLU A 8 -13.86 -23.70 -14.74
CA GLU A 8 -13.27 -22.36 -14.69
C GLU A 8 -12.05 -22.31 -15.62
N PRO A 9 -11.90 -21.22 -16.40
CA PRO A 9 -10.76 -21.08 -17.29
C PRO A 9 -9.46 -21.10 -16.48
N SER A 10 -8.48 -21.83 -16.97
CA SER A 10 -7.16 -21.92 -16.36
C SER A 10 -6.50 -20.53 -16.25
N PRO A 11 -5.53 -20.34 -15.33
CA PRO A 11 -4.83 -19.07 -15.18
C PRO A 11 -4.22 -18.54 -16.48
N LEU A 12 -3.72 -19.44 -17.34
CA LEU A 12 -3.16 -19.10 -18.65
C LEU A 12 -4.26 -18.63 -19.62
N GLU A 13 -5.39 -19.34 -19.69
CA GLU A 13 -6.52 -18.92 -20.54
C GLU A 13 -7.08 -17.55 -20.13
N ARG A 14 -7.11 -17.25 -18.83
CA ARG A 14 -7.52 -15.94 -18.32
C ARG A 14 -6.56 -14.83 -18.76
N VAL A 15 -5.25 -15.08 -18.69
CA VAL A 15 -4.22 -14.12 -19.13
C VAL A 15 -4.25 -13.93 -20.64
N THR A 16 -4.41 -15.00 -21.41
CA THR A 16 -4.60 -14.95 -22.87
C THR A 16 -5.78 -14.05 -23.22
N ALA A 17 -6.94 -14.23 -22.56
CA ALA A 17 -8.11 -13.40 -22.79
C ALA A 17 -7.88 -11.91 -22.40
N TRP A 18 -7.09 -11.64 -21.37
CA TRP A 18 -6.74 -10.26 -21.02
C TRP A 18 -5.76 -9.63 -21.99
N ALA A 19 -4.84 -10.42 -22.55
CA ALA A 19 -3.88 -9.99 -23.54
C ALA A 19 -4.55 -9.64 -24.87
N GLU A 20 -5.47 -10.48 -25.33
CA GLU A 20 -6.26 -10.22 -26.56
C GLU A 20 -7.17 -8.98 -26.42
N ALA A 21 -7.54 -8.61 -25.20
CA ALA A 21 -8.35 -7.43 -24.91
C ALA A 21 -7.52 -6.14 -24.74
N ASP A 22 -6.19 -6.21 -24.85
CA ASP A 22 -5.28 -5.07 -24.72
C ASP A 22 -4.70 -4.71 -26.10
N PRO A 23 -4.91 -3.47 -26.60
CA PRO A 23 -4.43 -3.09 -27.95
C PRO A 23 -2.90 -3.06 -28.09
N ASP A 24 -2.16 -2.98 -26.98
CA ASP A 24 -0.70 -2.89 -26.98
C ASP A 24 -0.01 -4.25 -26.79
N LEU A 25 -0.80 -5.31 -26.58
CA LEU A 25 -0.33 -6.67 -26.32
C LEU A 25 -0.79 -7.63 -27.42
N SER A 26 0.11 -8.49 -27.87
CA SER A 26 -0.18 -9.54 -28.84
C SER A 26 0.44 -10.85 -28.39
N LEU A 27 0.01 -11.98 -28.96
CA LEU A 27 0.60 -13.29 -28.71
C LEU A 27 1.40 -13.71 -29.94
N ASP A 28 2.63 -14.19 -29.74
CA ASP A 28 3.40 -14.82 -30.83
C ASP A 28 2.99 -16.28 -31.04
N ASP A 29 3.52 -16.89 -32.11
CA ASP A 29 3.27 -18.30 -32.47
C ASP A 29 3.72 -19.30 -31.39
N GLN A 30 4.47 -18.85 -30.38
CA GLN A 30 4.91 -19.64 -29.23
C GLN A 30 4.09 -19.37 -27.96
N GLY A 31 3.03 -18.56 -28.05
CA GLY A 31 2.17 -18.19 -26.92
C GLY A 31 2.81 -17.19 -25.94
N ARG A 32 3.87 -16.48 -26.35
CA ARG A 32 4.48 -15.42 -25.54
C ARG A 32 3.77 -14.10 -25.75
N LEU A 33 3.70 -13.31 -24.69
CA LEU A 33 3.20 -11.95 -24.75
C LEU A 33 4.24 -11.07 -25.47
N VAL A 34 3.81 -10.42 -26.53
CA VAL A 34 4.62 -9.49 -27.32
C VAL A 34 4.02 -8.11 -27.16
N MET A 35 4.78 -7.22 -26.54
CA MET A 35 4.42 -5.82 -26.42
C MET A 35 5.01 -5.03 -27.60
N ALA A 36 4.19 -4.17 -28.20
CA ALA A 36 4.61 -3.34 -29.32
C ALA A 36 5.73 -2.37 -28.86
N GLY A 37 6.91 -2.48 -29.47
CA GLY A 37 8.10 -1.68 -29.15
C GLY A 37 9.19 -1.85 -30.20
N ARG A 38 10.27 -1.05 -30.09
CA ARG A 38 11.47 -1.19 -30.95
C ARG A 38 12.73 -1.29 -30.09
N PRO A 39 13.30 -2.49 -29.87
CA PRO A 39 12.81 -3.80 -30.31
C PRO A 39 11.53 -4.26 -29.56
N PRO A 40 10.73 -5.17 -30.12
CA PRO A 40 9.54 -5.70 -29.45
C PRO A 40 9.93 -6.54 -28.24
N VAL A 41 9.25 -6.31 -27.11
CA VAL A 41 9.52 -7.01 -25.85
C VAL A 41 8.72 -8.31 -25.82
N LYS A 42 9.42 -9.44 -25.74
CA LYS A 42 8.82 -10.78 -25.70
C LYS A 42 8.89 -11.37 -24.30
N ILE A 43 7.75 -11.68 -23.71
CA ILE A 43 7.61 -12.14 -22.33
C ILE A 43 6.98 -13.53 -22.34
N SER A 44 7.69 -14.50 -21.75
CA SER A 44 7.17 -15.85 -21.55
C SER A 44 6.28 -15.87 -20.31
N VAL A 45 5.14 -16.57 -20.41
CA VAL A 45 4.20 -16.73 -19.29
C VAL A 45 4.11 -18.21 -18.95
N THR A 46 4.38 -18.55 -17.70
CA THR A 46 4.25 -19.92 -17.19
C THR A 46 3.44 -19.90 -15.90
N ALA A 47 2.50 -20.81 -15.73
CA ALA A 47 1.76 -20.94 -14.48
C ALA A 47 2.03 -22.32 -13.84
N ASN A 48 2.19 -22.34 -12.53
CA ASN A 48 2.11 -23.56 -11.71
C ASN A 48 0.87 -23.47 -10.80
N ASP A 49 0.79 -24.32 -9.77
CA ASP A 49 -0.38 -24.38 -8.88
C ASP A 49 -0.50 -23.19 -7.90
N GLU A 50 0.53 -22.34 -7.79
CA GLU A 50 0.59 -21.26 -6.79
C GLU A 50 0.81 -19.86 -7.41
N VAL A 51 1.54 -19.78 -8.53
CA VAL A 51 2.05 -18.55 -9.12
C VAL A 51 2.02 -18.60 -10.65
N LEU A 52 1.63 -17.48 -11.24
CA LEU A 52 1.86 -17.16 -12.64
C LEU A 52 3.14 -16.32 -12.78
N MET A 53 4.11 -16.81 -13.53
CA MET A 53 5.41 -16.19 -13.72
C MET A 53 5.50 -15.51 -15.07
N LEU A 54 5.86 -14.22 -15.08
CA LEU A 54 6.24 -13.48 -16.27
C LEU A 54 7.77 -13.48 -16.39
N THR A 55 8.32 -13.87 -17.53
CA THR A 55 9.77 -13.97 -17.72
C THR A 55 10.24 -13.30 -19.01
N TYR A 56 11.15 -12.34 -18.90
CA TYR A 56 11.88 -11.74 -20.00
C TYR A 56 13.33 -12.24 -20.01
N ARG A 57 13.88 -12.54 -21.19
CA ARG A 57 15.26 -13.01 -21.37
C ARG A 57 15.95 -12.18 -22.43
N THR A 58 17.19 -11.77 -22.16
CA THR A 58 18.03 -11.04 -23.13
C THR A 58 19.50 -11.39 -22.97
N ASP A 59 20.19 -11.55 -24.11
CA ASP A 59 21.62 -11.89 -24.16
C ASP A 59 22.52 -10.64 -24.18
N SER A 60 21.93 -9.44 -24.12
CA SER A 60 22.61 -8.17 -24.41
C SER A 60 22.60 -7.16 -23.27
N ALA A 61 22.43 -7.61 -22.02
CA ALA A 61 22.42 -6.72 -20.87
C ALA A 61 23.84 -6.26 -20.49
N SER A 62 24.13 -4.97 -20.63
CA SER A 62 25.35 -4.34 -20.11
C SER A 62 25.21 -4.03 -18.62
N GLY A 63 25.22 -5.07 -17.77
CA GLY A 63 25.16 -4.96 -16.31
C GLY A 63 23.82 -5.34 -15.67
N THR A 64 23.77 -5.33 -14.32
CA THR A 64 22.55 -5.60 -13.56
C THR A 64 21.62 -4.38 -13.62
N PRO A 65 20.37 -4.52 -14.10
CA PRO A 65 19.44 -3.39 -14.17
C PRO A 65 19.09 -2.86 -12.79
N THR A 66 18.83 -1.55 -12.72
CA THR A 66 18.30 -0.94 -11.50
C THR A 66 16.85 -1.39 -11.36
N LEU A 67 16.49 -1.98 -10.22
CA LEU A 67 15.12 -2.44 -10.00
C LEU A 67 14.25 -1.27 -9.48
N PRO A 68 12.95 -1.22 -9.81
CA PRO A 68 12.06 -0.13 -9.43
C PRO A 68 11.73 -0.18 -7.93
N GLY A 69 12.66 0.23 -7.07
CA GLY A 69 12.47 0.36 -5.63
C GLY A 69 12.09 -0.92 -4.87
N ARG A 70 11.97 -0.81 -3.55
CA ARG A 70 11.70 -1.93 -2.62
C ARG A 70 10.31 -2.58 -2.76
N ALA A 71 9.46 -2.11 -3.67
CA ALA A 71 8.09 -2.58 -3.89
C ALA A 71 7.89 -3.31 -5.23
N SER A 72 8.92 -3.39 -6.07
CA SER A 72 8.83 -4.16 -7.32
C SER A 72 9.04 -5.64 -7.04
N ALA A 73 8.12 -6.48 -7.53
CA ALA A 73 8.24 -7.94 -7.48
C ALA A 73 9.20 -8.50 -8.56
N VAL A 74 9.77 -7.62 -9.41
CA VAL A 74 10.69 -8.02 -10.48
C VAL A 74 12.02 -8.46 -9.89
N ARG A 75 12.40 -9.70 -10.15
CA ARG A 75 13.71 -10.27 -9.84
C ARG A 75 14.58 -10.28 -11.08
N SER A 76 15.88 -10.05 -10.90
CA SER A 76 16.89 -10.18 -11.94
C SER A 76 17.87 -11.29 -11.60
N GLU A 77 18.22 -12.10 -12.59
CA GLU A 77 19.20 -13.15 -12.49
C GLU A 77 20.08 -13.11 -13.74
N LEU A 78 21.40 -13.10 -13.56
CA LEU A 78 22.36 -13.15 -14.67
C LEU A 78 23.02 -14.52 -14.67
N ALA A 79 22.66 -15.35 -15.66
CA ALA A 79 23.18 -16.70 -15.82
C ALA A 79 23.75 -16.86 -17.23
N ASP A 80 25.01 -17.30 -17.34
CA ASP A 80 25.69 -17.58 -18.62
C ASP A 80 25.61 -16.45 -19.67
N GLY A 81 25.70 -15.18 -19.22
CA GLY A 81 25.62 -14.01 -20.10
C GLY A 81 24.19 -13.64 -20.55
N THR A 82 23.19 -14.43 -20.15
CA THR A 82 21.77 -14.13 -20.35
C THR A 82 21.21 -13.48 -19.09
N LEU A 83 20.63 -12.29 -19.24
CA LEU A 83 19.84 -11.67 -18.18
C LEU A 83 18.42 -12.19 -18.24
N ILE A 84 17.94 -12.69 -17.11
CA ILE A 84 16.58 -13.16 -16.89
C ILE A 84 15.91 -12.19 -15.91
N LEU A 85 14.79 -11.61 -16.34
CA LEU A 85 13.90 -10.84 -15.48
C LEU A 85 12.62 -11.63 -15.24
N SER A 86 12.23 -11.81 -13.98
CA SER A 86 11.04 -12.58 -13.61
C SER A 86 10.14 -11.80 -12.66
N SER A 87 8.84 -11.79 -12.92
CA SER A 87 7.83 -11.15 -12.05
C SER A 87 6.74 -12.17 -11.68
N PRO A 88 6.67 -12.61 -10.41
CA PRO A 88 5.64 -13.55 -9.95
C PRO A 88 4.31 -12.84 -9.65
N VAL A 89 3.21 -13.48 -10.04
CA VAL A 89 1.83 -13.07 -9.71
C VAL A 89 1.14 -14.26 -9.03
N TYR A 90 0.83 -14.14 -7.76
CA TYR A 90 0.17 -15.22 -7.01
C TYR A 90 -1.26 -15.48 -7.51
N LEU A 91 -1.66 -16.76 -7.58
CA LEU A 91 -2.94 -17.17 -8.16
C LEU A 91 -4.15 -16.78 -7.30
N ASP A 92 -3.98 -16.71 -5.99
CA ASP A 92 -4.99 -16.28 -5.01
C ASP A 92 -5.45 -14.81 -5.22
N GLY A 93 -4.56 -13.97 -5.73
CA GLY A 93 -4.79 -12.57 -6.07
C GLY A 93 -4.82 -12.29 -7.58
N LEU A 94 -4.87 -13.32 -8.43
CA LEU A 94 -4.78 -13.14 -9.88
C LEU A 94 -6.06 -12.49 -10.43
N ASN A 95 -5.92 -11.25 -10.89
CA ASN A 95 -6.94 -10.49 -11.60
C ASN A 95 -6.27 -9.60 -12.67
N ARG A 96 -7.07 -8.96 -13.54
CA ARG A 96 -6.54 -8.12 -14.61
C ARG A 96 -5.61 -7.02 -14.09
N GLN A 97 -5.95 -6.40 -12.96
CA GLN A 97 -5.17 -5.31 -12.38
C GLN A 97 -3.82 -5.78 -11.83
N SER A 98 -3.77 -6.90 -11.11
CA SER A 98 -2.51 -7.45 -10.58
C SER A 98 -1.59 -7.96 -11.69
N PHE A 99 -2.16 -8.58 -12.74
CA PHE A 99 -1.42 -8.96 -13.94
C PHE A 99 -0.85 -7.74 -14.69
N THR A 100 -1.67 -6.72 -14.98
CA THR A 100 -1.22 -5.51 -15.68
C THR A 100 -0.16 -4.74 -14.88
N ALA A 101 -0.28 -4.70 -13.55
CA ALA A 101 0.72 -4.07 -12.69
C ALA A 101 2.07 -4.80 -12.77
N ALA A 102 2.06 -6.13 -12.70
CA ALA A 102 3.27 -6.95 -12.82
C ALA A 102 3.93 -6.82 -14.19
N LEU A 103 3.11 -6.80 -15.26
CA LEU A 103 3.56 -6.61 -16.63
C LEU A 103 4.22 -5.23 -16.83
N ARG A 104 3.57 -4.15 -16.39
CA ARG A 104 4.12 -2.79 -16.51
C ARG A 104 5.41 -2.61 -15.72
N SER A 105 5.49 -3.23 -14.54
CA SER A 105 6.72 -3.19 -13.75
C SER A 105 7.88 -3.89 -14.45
N LEU A 106 7.64 -5.08 -15.04
CA LEU A 106 8.66 -5.80 -15.80
C LEU A 106 9.12 -4.98 -17.02
N VAL A 107 8.18 -4.39 -17.76
CA VAL A 107 8.49 -3.58 -18.95
C VAL A 107 9.24 -2.30 -18.59
N GLY A 108 8.90 -1.65 -17.48
CA GLY A 108 9.65 -0.47 -17.00
C GLY A 108 11.12 -0.76 -16.77
N VAL A 109 11.46 -1.96 -16.24
CA VAL A 109 12.86 -2.40 -16.10
C VAL A 109 13.51 -2.66 -17.46
N VAL A 110 12.75 -3.21 -18.42
CA VAL A 110 13.24 -3.43 -19.78
C VAL A 110 13.52 -2.12 -20.51
N ASP A 111 12.67 -1.12 -20.36
CA ASP A 111 12.86 0.21 -20.96
C ASP A 111 14.05 0.95 -20.34
N GLU A 112 14.29 0.82 -19.03
CA GLU A 112 15.47 1.39 -18.35
C GLU A 112 16.80 0.79 -18.86
N MET A 113 16.80 -0.48 -19.30
CA MET A 113 18.00 -1.09 -19.89
C MET A 113 18.38 -0.48 -21.24
N GLY A 114 17.43 0.18 -21.92
CA GLY A 114 17.62 0.74 -23.24
C GLY A 114 17.84 -0.31 -24.34
N PRO A 115 17.88 0.10 -25.61
CA PRO A 115 18.14 -0.83 -26.72
C PRO A 115 19.58 -1.40 -26.64
N PRO A 116 19.75 -2.70 -26.96
CA PRO A 116 21.07 -3.34 -26.92
C PRO A 116 22.03 -2.64 -27.89
N GLY A 117 23.17 -2.16 -27.36
CA GLY A 117 24.29 -1.64 -28.17
C GLY A 117 24.39 -0.12 -28.29
N PHE A 118 23.55 0.68 -27.62
CA PHE A 118 23.81 2.11 -27.48
C PHE A 118 24.53 2.36 -26.17
N PRO A 119 25.76 2.91 -26.16
CA PRO A 119 26.35 3.35 -24.91
C PRO A 119 25.40 4.38 -24.31
N THR A 120 25.00 4.17 -23.06
CA THR A 120 24.36 5.20 -22.25
C THR A 120 25.39 6.32 -22.15
N THR A 121 25.37 7.25 -23.10
CA THR A 121 26.00 8.55 -22.93
C THR A 121 25.25 9.17 -21.77
N ARG A 122 25.80 8.96 -20.57
CA ARG A 122 25.61 9.84 -19.42
C ARG A 122 25.59 11.25 -20.00
N PRO A 123 24.53 12.04 -19.79
CA PRO A 123 24.62 13.44 -20.19
C PRO A 123 25.86 13.97 -19.47
N LEU A 124 26.86 14.39 -20.25
CA LEU A 124 27.93 15.22 -19.73
C LEU A 124 27.26 16.32 -18.92
N PRO A 125 27.76 16.68 -17.73
CA PRO A 125 27.21 17.79 -16.98
C PRO A 125 27.12 18.97 -17.95
N ALA A 126 25.90 19.37 -18.30
CA ALA A 126 25.69 20.52 -19.16
C ALA A 126 26.39 21.67 -18.45
N GLU A 127 27.47 22.14 -19.07
CA GLU A 127 28.16 23.34 -18.72
C GLU A 127 27.10 24.41 -18.49
N ARG A 128 27.10 25.02 -17.30
CA ARG A 128 26.07 26.01 -16.92
C ARG A 128 26.16 27.19 -17.87
N VAL A 129 25.42 27.11 -18.96
CA VAL A 129 25.05 28.28 -19.75
C VAL A 129 24.18 29.09 -18.81
N THR A 130 24.72 30.24 -18.43
CA THR A 130 23.99 31.25 -17.68
C THR A 130 23.05 31.86 -18.70
N ASP A 131 21.83 31.33 -18.80
CA ASP A 131 20.80 31.92 -19.64
C ASP A 131 19.63 32.41 -18.79
N GLU A 132 19.34 33.67 -19.07
CA GLU A 132 18.26 34.56 -18.68
C GLU A 132 16.90 33.84 -18.51
N PRO A 133 16.05 34.24 -17.54
CA PRO A 133 14.78 33.56 -17.28
C PRO A 133 13.81 33.79 -18.45
N ALA A 134 13.79 32.86 -19.41
CA ALA A 134 12.70 32.73 -20.36
C ALA A 134 11.41 32.31 -19.61
N PRO A 135 10.24 32.84 -19.99
CA PRO A 135 9.01 32.70 -19.22
C PRO A 135 8.64 31.22 -19.11
N THR A 136 8.48 30.77 -17.87
CA THR A 136 7.97 29.45 -17.49
C THR A 136 6.74 29.12 -18.33
N ARG A 137 6.87 28.18 -19.27
CA ARG A 137 5.70 27.44 -19.75
C ARG A 137 5.17 26.67 -18.54
N GLU A 138 4.05 27.12 -18.00
CA GLU A 138 3.29 26.43 -16.96
C GLU A 138 3.01 24.99 -17.43
N MET A 139 3.65 24.02 -16.79
CA MET A 139 3.21 22.63 -16.86
C MET A 139 1.74 22.60 -16.39
N PRO A 140 0.84 21.81 -17.01
CA PRO A 140 -0.50 21.66 -16.47
C PRO A 140 -0.38 21.04 -15.09
N ALA A 141 -0.75 21.81 -14.07
CA ALA A 141 -0.74 21.37 -12.68
C ALA A 141 -1.50 20.04 -12.56
N VAL A 142 -0.90 19.06 -11.89
CA VAL A 142 -1.58 17.81 -11.53
C VAL A 142 -2.85 18.19 -10.77
N TRP A 143 -4.01 17.92 -11.38
CA TRP A 143 -5.31 18.25 -10.80
C TRP A 143 -5.42 17.58 -9.43
N THR A 144 -5.60 18.38 -8.37
CA THR A 144 -5.71 17.92 -6.99
C THR A 144 -7.03 18.43 -6.42
N PRO A 145 -7.99 17.56 -6.04
CA PRO A 145 -9.28 18.00 -5.55
C PRO A 145 -9.12 18.75 -4.23
N THR A 146 -9.66 19.97 -4.16
CA THR A 146 -9.62 20.78 -2.92
C THR A 146 -10.98 20.92 -2.27
N HIS A 147 -12.06 20.77 -3.05
CA HIS A 147 -13.44 20.94 -2.59
C HIS A 147 -14.38 19.92 -3.23
N ALA A 148 -15.54 19.71 -2.64
CA ALA A 148 -16.63 18.89 -3.15
C ALA A 148 -17.92 19.70 -3.19
N VAL A 149 -18.76 19.36 -4.16
CA VAL A 149 -20.13 19.86 -4.23
C VAL A 149 -20.93 19.25 -3.07
N PRO A 150 -21.73 20.06 -2.34
CA PRO A 150 -22.54 19.59 -1.22
C PRO A 150 -23.56 18.53 -1.66
N THR A 151 -24.11 17.80 -0.68
CA THR A 151 -25.06 16.70 -0.94
C THR A 151 -26.34 17.08 -1.69
N GLY A 152 -26.69 18.36 -1.75
CA GLY A 152 -27.81 18.90 -2.53
C GLY A 152 -27.49 19.30 -3.98
N GLY A 153 -26.23 19.15 -4.42
CA GLY A 153 -25.77 19.69 -5.71
C GLY A 153 -25.57 21.20 -5.67
N THR A 154 -24.90 21.76 -6.67
CA THR A 154 -24.65 23.21 -6.79
C THR A 154 -24.77 23.65 -8.23
N ARG A 155 -25.42 24.79 -8.46
CA ARG A 155 -25.48 25.44 -9.78
C ARG A 155 -24.12 26.02 -10.15
N ALA A 156 -23.78 25.99 -11.42
CA ALA A 156 -22.59 26.62 -11.93
C ALA A 156 -22.90 27.58 -13.08
N TRP A 157 -22.13 28.65 -13.17
CA TRP A 157 -22.30 29.78 -14.07
C TRP A 157 -21.09 29.96 -14.98
N ALA A 158 -21.30 30.60 -16.13
CA ALA A 158 -20.22 30.99 -17.04
C ALA A 158 -19.36 32.13 -16.48
N ASP A 159 -19.99 33.04 -15.72
CA ASP A 159 -19.37 34.18 -15.06
C ASP A 159 -19.84 34.29 -13.60
N PRO A 160 -19.10 34.99 -12.72
CA PRO A 160 -19.46 35.16 -11.31
C PRO A 160 -20.59 36.18 -11.10
N ASP A 161 -21.73 35.95 -11.75
CA ASP A 161 -22.91 36.81 -11.73
C ASP A 161 -24.17 35.98 -11.39
N PRO A 162 -24.79 36.18 -10.21
CA PRO A 162 -25.97 35.42 -9.81
C PRO A 162 -27.24 35.81 -10.57
N ALA A 163 -27.23 36.93 -11.31
CA ALA A 163 -28.37 37.36 -12.14
C ALA A 163 -28.46 36.60 -13.47
N GLN A 164 -27.42 35.84 -13.83
CA GLN A 164 -27.39 35.02 -15.04
C GLN A 164 -27.97 33.62 -14.80
N ASP A 165 -28.51 33.03 -15.87
CA ASP A 165 -28.95 31.65 -15.84
C ASP A 165 -27.75 30.69 -15.66
N PRO A 166 -27.84 29.69 -14.79
CA PRO A 166 -26.81 28.68 -14.63
C PRO A 166 -26.60 27.88 -15.92
N ILE A 167 -25.34 27.64 -16.27
CA ILE A 167 -24.98 26.83 -17.43
C ILE A 167 -25.08 25.32 -17.16
N THR A 168 -24.99 24.92 -15.90
CA THR A 168 -25.14 23.52 -15.49
C THR A 168 -25.44 23.40 -14.00
N THR A 169 -25.92 22.23 -13.59
CA THR A 169 -26.01 21.84 -12.17
C THR A 169 -25.00 20.73 -11.92
N LEU A 170 -24.05 20.99 -11.03
CA LEU A 170 -23.08 20.01 -10.59
C LEU A 170 -23.74 19.07 -9.59
N GLU A 171 -23.57 17.77 -9.83
CA GLU A 171 -24.11 16.72 -8.97
C GLU A 171 -23.44 16.70 -7.59
N ALA A 172 -24.15 16.14 -6.62
CA ALA A 172 -23.66 15.98 -5.26
C ALA A 172 -22.31 15.25 -5.23
N ARG A 173 -21.40 15.72 -4.37
CA ARG A 173 -20.07 15.14 -4.12
C ARG A 173 -19.12 15.13 -5.33
N VAL A 174 -19.42 15.85 -6.41
CA VAL A 174 -18.46 16.08 -7.48
C VAL A 174 -17.23 16.80 -6.90
N ARG A 175 -16.05 16.19 -7.08
CA ARG A 175 -14.77 16.75 -6.61
C ARG A 175 -14.27 17.80 -7.58
N LEU A 176 -13.84 18.93 -7.03
CA LEU A 176 -13.46 20.13 -7.75
C LEU A 176 -12.16 20.70 -7.18
N SER A 177 -11.38 21.32 -8.05
CA SER A 177 -10.22 22.13 -7.66
C SER A 177 -10.56 23.59 -7.90
N ILE A 178 -10.33 24.45 -6.92
CA ILE A 178 -10.46 25.90 -7.10
C ILE A 178 -9.24 26.41 -7.89
N ALA A 179 -9.49 26.96 -9.08
CA ALA A 179 -8.48 27.63 -9.89
C ALA A 179 -8.35 29.12 -9.56
N GLU A 180 -9.46 29.78 -9.23
CA GLU A 180 -9.49 31.21 -8.92
C GLU A 180 -10.62 31.53 -7.93
N ARG A 181 -10.44 32.55 -7.08
CA ARG A 181 -11.51 33.12 -6.24
C ARG A 181 -11.69 34.61 -6.55
N ARG A 182 -12.95 35.03 -6.68
CA ARG A 182 -13.36 36.44 -6.83
C ARG A 182 -14.50 36.73 -5.87
N GLY A 183 -14.17 37.35 -4.73
CA GLY A 183 -15.14 37.59 -3.66
C GLY A 183 -15.77 36.27 -3.19
N ASP A 184 -17.10 36.20 -3.22
CA ASP A 184 -17.88 35.01 -2.84
C ASP A 184 -17.89 33.91 -3.92
N TRP A 185 -17.25 34.12 -5.07
CA TRP A 185 -17.25 33.19 -6.19
C TRP A 185 -15.94 32.43 -6.32
N ALA A 186 -16.02 31.15 -6.68
CA ALA A 186 -14.87 30.32 -7.01
C ALA A 186 -15.00 29.79 -8.44
N ARG A 187 -13.94 29.97 -9.24
CA ARG A 187 -13.77 29.26 -10.51
C ARG A 187 -13.21 27.89 -10.19
N VAL A 188 -13.94 26.86 -10.56
CA VAL A 188 -13.62 25.45 -10.27
C VAL A 188 -13.24 24.69 -11.53
N VAL A 189 -12.42 23.66 -11.36
CA VAL A 189 -11.97 22.72 -12.39
C VAL A 189 -12.32 21.30 -11.96
N GLY A 190 -13.05 20.57 -12.79
CA GLY A 190 -13.36 19.15 -12.60
C GLY A 190 -12.23 18.23 -13.07
N SER A 191 -12.24 16.97 -12.63
CA SER A 191 -11.23 15.96 -13.01
C SER A 191 -11.17 15.66 -14.51
N ASN A 192 -12.22 16.01 -15.25
CA ASN A 192 -12.33 15.90 -16.71
C ASN A 192 -11.92 17.17 -17.45
N GLY A 193 -11.37 18.18 -16.75
CA GLY A 193 -10.96 19.45 -17.33
C GLY A 193 -12.10 20.48 -17.53
N TRP A 194 -13.33 20.17 -17.11
CA TRP A 194 -14.45 21.12 -17.16
C TRP A 194 -14.23 22.30 -16.20
N THR A 195 -14.61 23.51 -16.60
CA THR A 195 -14.49 24.71 -15.74
C THR A 195 -15.78 25.53 -15.67
N GLY A 196 -16.06 26.11 -14.51
CA GLY A 196 -17.18 27.05 -14.31
C GLY A 196 -17.08 27.80 -12.99
N TRP A 197 -17.96 28.78 -12.78
CA TRP A 197 -18.06 29.54 -11.53
C TRP A 197 -19.14 28.98 -10.62
N VAL A 198 -18.84 28.87 -9.34
CA VAL A 198 -19.79 28.43 -8.30
C VAL A 198 -19.68 29.35 -7.08
N ASP A 199 -20.76 29.45 -6.31
CA ASP A 199 -20.70 30.14 -5.01
C ASP A 199 -19.72 29.38 -4.09
N ALA A 200 -18.66 30.05 -3.66
CA ALA A 200 -17.58 29.44 -2.88
C ALA A 200 -18.06 29.04 -1.47
N ARG A 201 -19.15 29.63 -0.98
CA ARG A 201 -19.69 29.42 0.37
C ARG A 201 -20.43 28.09 0.49
N VAL A 202 -20.89 27.53 -0.63
CA VAL A 202 -21.59 26.23 -0.64
C VAL A 202 -20.65 25.05 -0.87
N LEU A 203 -19.39 25.29 -1.23
CA LEU A 203 -18.41 24.24 -1.48
C LEU A 203 -17.86 23.67 -0.16
N GLU A 204 -17.84 22.34 -0.05
CA GLU A 204 -17.28 21.64 1.10
C GLU A 204 -15.79 21.38 0.88
N PRO A 205 -14.88 21.78 1.79
CA PRO A 205 -13.44 21.51 1.62
C PRO A 205 -13.14 20.01 1.73
N VAL A 206 -12.54 19.44 0.70
CA VAL A 206 -12.05 18.06 0.70
C VAL A 206 -10.63 18.09 1.25
N GLY A 207 -10.52 17.86 2.56
CA GLY A 207 -9.25 17.92 3.29
C GLY A 207 -9.31 18.25 4.78
N ALA A 208 -10.51 18.43 5.37
CA ALA A 208 -10.66 18.66 6.81
C ALA A 208 -11.31 17.49 7.58
N GLU A 209 -11.47 16.32 6.97
CA GLU A 209 -11.93 15.12 7.67
C GLU A 209 -10.76 14.39 8.35
N THR A 210 -10.24 14.97 9.45
CA THR A 210 -9.64 14.22 10.58
C THR A 210 -9.45 15.07 11.84
N SER A 211 -10.23 16.15 12.02
CA SER A 211 -10.32 16.82 13.31
C SER A 211 -11.66 17.54 13.38
N GLN A 212 -12.53 17.12 14.30
CA GLN A 212 -13.89 17.63 14.57
C GLN A 212 -15.05 16.82 13.97
N SER A 213 -15.12 15.54 14.33
CA SER A 213 -16.40 14.86 14.59
C SER A 213 -16.17 13.70 15.55
N ALA A 214 -15.75 14.04 16.77
CA ALA A 214 -15.88 13.18 17.93
C ALA A 214 -16.23 14.06 19.14
N THR A 215 -17.37 14.74 19.04
CA THR A 215 -18.05 15.29 20.21
C THR A 215 -19.47 14.75 20.24
N SER A 216 -19.59 13.53 20.76
CA SER A 216 -20.72 13.17 21.59
C SER A 216 -20.36 11.93 22.41
N SER A 217 -20.48 12.09 23.72
CA SER A 217 -20.49 11.04 24.77
C SER A 217 -19.13 10.61 25.35
N GLY A 218 -18.58 11.48 26.21
CA GLY A 218 -18.37 11.09 27.61
C GLY A 218 -17.41 9.95 27.92
N LEU A 219 -16.31 9.79 27.18
CA LEU A 219 -15.17 9.00 27.65
C LEU A 219 -13.96 9.94 27.70
N ARG A 220 -13.51 10.30 28.91
CA ARG A 220 -12.25 11.06 29.10
C ARG A 220 -11.07 10.13 28.76
N ILE A 221 -10.94 9.77 27.49
CA ILE A 221 -9.83 8.96 27.04
C ILE A 221 -8.60 9.86 27.03
N ARG A 222 -7.61 9.51 27.84
CA ARG A 222 -6.33 10.21 27.85
C ARG A 222 -5.66 9.98 26.49
N PRO A 223 -5.35 11.04 25.72
CA PRO A 223 -4.99 10.91 24.31
C PRO A 223 -3.76 10.01 24.10
N LEU A 224 -2.77 10.09 25.00
CA LEU A 224 -1.57 9.26 24.89
C LEU A 224 -1.84 7.78 25.21
N SER A 225 -2.69 7.49 26.18
CA SER A 225 -3.11 6.12 26.50
C SER A 225 -3.98 5.53 25.40
N ALA A 226 -4.82 6.36 24.75
CA ALA A 226 -5.59 5.97 23.58
C ALA A 226 -4.67 5.54 22.43
N VAL A 227 -3.68 6.37 22.11
CA VAL A 227 -2.69 6.07 21.08
C VAL A 227 -1.95 4.78 21.39
N GLY A 228 -1.50 4.60 22.64
CA GLY A 228 -0.85 3.35 23.07
C GLY A 228 -1.72 2.11 22.89
N ALA A 229 -3.00 2.18 23.28
CA ALA A 229 -3.94 1.08 23.10
C ALA A 229 -4.24 0.78 21.62
N VAL A 230 -4.34 1.82 20.78
CA VAL A 230 -4.51 1.67 19.33
C VAL A 230 -3.28 1.00 18.71
N VAL A 231 -2.07 1.40 19.11
CA VAL A 231 -0.83 0.76 18.64
C VAL A 231 -0.78 -0.73 19.03
N ILE A 232 -1.19 -1.08 20.25
CA ILE A 232 -1.31 -2.48 20.69
C ILE A 232 -2.36 -3.23 19.84
N ALA A 233 -3.53 -2.64 19.58
CA ALA A 233 -4.55 -3.32 18.78
C ALA A 233 -4.10 -3.53 17.32
N LEU A 234 -3.46 -2.53 16.71
CA LEU A 234 -2.95 -2.63 15.35
C LEU A 234 -1.80 -3.65 15.22
N SER A 235 -1.00 -3.84 16.28
CA SER A 235 0.09 -4.83 16.25
C SER A 235 -0.41 -6.27 16.07
N ALA A 236 -1.67 -6.57 16.40
CA ALA A 236 -2.25 -7.89 16.16
C ALA A 236 -2.28 -8.28 14.67
N PHE A 237 -2.41 -7.29 13.78
CA PHE A 237 -2.48 -7.49 12.33
C PHE A 237 -1.12 -7.43 11.65
N LEU A 238 -0.08 -7.04 12.39
CA LEU A 238 1.28 -6.90 11.88
C LEU A 238 2.04 -8.23 12.00
N PRO A 239 3.16 -8.38 11.27
CA PRO A 239 4.03 -9.56 11.38
C PRO A 239 4.56 -9.75 12.81
N TRP A 240 4.21 -10.88 13.43
CA TRP A 240 4.78 -11.36 14.70
C TRP A 240 5.99 -12.25 14.46
N VAL A 241 5.88 -13.15 13.49
CA VAL A 241 6.99 -13.97 12.99
C VAL A 241 7.22 -13.61 11.53
N SER A 242 8.47 -13.38 11.17
CA SER A 242 8.90 -13.07 9.81
C SER A 242 9.96 -14.07 9.38
N LEU A 243 9.61 -15.16 8.71
CA LEU A 243 10.62 -16.05 8.12
C LEU A 243 10.92 -15.57 6.71
N GLY A 244 11.87 -14.64 6.51
CA GLY A 244 12.39 -14.23 5.19
C GLY A 244 11.45 -14.39 3.97
N ASN A 245 11.49 -15.56 3.33
CA ASN A 245 10.75 -15.92 2.11
C ASN A 245 9.36 -16.58 2.32
N LEU A 246 8.91 -16.79 3.55
CA LEU A 246 7.62 -17.37 3.90
C LEU A 246 6.59 -16.29 4.28
N PRO A 247 5.28 -16.57 4.15
CA PRO A 247 4.25 -15.64 4.58
C PRO A 247 4.45 -15.24 6.04
N SER A 248 4.45 -13.94 6.30
CA SER A 248 4.55 -13.41 7.66
C SER A 248 3.32 -13.83 8.46
N SER A 249 3.54 -14.39 9.64
CA SER A 249 2.47 -14.80 10.54
C SER A 249 2.13 -13.66 11.48
N ASN A 250 0.85 -13.35 11.62
CA ASN A 250 0.36 -12.31 12.51
C ASN A 250 -0.21 -12.94 13.80
N ALA A 251 -0.84 -12.15 14.67
CA ALA A 251 -1.33 -12.67 15.96
C ALA A 251 -2.51 -13.65 15.85
N PHE A 252 -3.14 -13.77 14.68
CA PHE A 252 -4.19 -14.74 14.43
C PHE A 252 -3.62 -16.14 14.20
N ASP A 253 -2.37 -16.22 13.73
CA ASP A 253 -1.69 -17.48 13.43
C ASP A 253 -0.85 -18.00 14.61
N VAL A 254 -0.54 -17.12 15.57
CA VAL A 254 0.27 -17.45 16.75
C VAL A 254 -0.64 -17.86 17.90
N SER A 255 -0.41 -19.06 18.47
CA SER A 255 -1.12 -19.48 19.70
C SER A 255 -0.74 -18.60 20.88
N ALA A 256 -1.70 -18.21 21.72
CA ALA A 256 -1.42 -17.54 22.99
C ALA A 256 -0.58 -18.43 23.94
N ARG A 257 -0.68 -19.77 23.79
CA ARG A 257 0.12 -20.73 24.57
C ARG A 257 1.60 -20.67 24.22
N PHE A 258 1.93 -20.21 23.01
CA PHE A 258 3.30 -19.99 22.56
C PHE A 258 4.11 -19.15 23.54
N LEU A 259 3.48 -18.19 24.23
CA LEU A 259 4.13 -17.32 25.23
C LEU A 259 4.75 -18.11 26.39
N PHE A 260 4.25 -19.30 26.69
CA PHE A 260 4.72 -20.14 27.80
C PHE A 260 5.44 -21.40 27.31
N ASP A 261 5.05 -21.91 26.15
CA ASP A 261 5.59 -23.11 25.54
C ASP A 261 5.71 -22.92 24.02
N PHE A 262 6.95 -22.83 23.52
CA PHE A 262 7.23 -22.59 22.09
C PHE A 262 6.77 -23.73 21.17
N THR A 263 6.48 -24.92 21.71
CA THR A 263 5.95 -26.05 20.94
C THR A 263 4.42 -26.07 20.90
N ALA A 264 3.77 -25.22 21.70
CA ALA A 264 2.32 -25.23 21.82
C ALA A 264 1.64 -24.60 20.60
N ALA A 265 0.64 -25.31 20.07
CA ALA A 265 -0.20 -24.88 18.95
C ALA A 265 -1.69 -24.91 19.31
N GLY A 266 -2.50 -24.25 18.47
CA GLY A 266 -3.95 -24.22 18.59
C GLY A 266 -4.50 -23.10 19.49
N ALA A 267 -5.81 -23.11 19.70
CA ALA A 267 -6.54 -22.04 20.37
C ALA A 267 -6.22 -21.92 21.88
N PRO A 268 -6.34 -20.72 22.46
CA PRO A 268 -6.72 -19.47 21.80
C PRO A 268 -5.55 -18.81 21.07
N ASP A 269 -5.87 -18.08 19.99
CA ASP A 269 -4.90 -17.30 19.24
C ASP A 269 -4.49 -16.05 20.02
N LEU A 270 -3.26 -15.58 19.78
CA LEU A 270 -2.64 -14.47 20.49
C LEU A 270 -3.43 -13.16 20.31
N VAL A 271 -4.12 -13.01 19.17
CA VAL A 271 -4.95 -11.84 18.88
C VAL A 271 -5.98 -11.56 19.98
N TRP A 272 -6.61 -12.60 20.55
CA TRP A 272 -7.61 -12.40 21.60
C TRP A 272 -6.99 -11.82 22.87
N VAL A 273 -5.77 -12.24 23.21
CA VAL A 273 -5.03 -11.70 24.35
C VAL A 273 -4.66 -10.24 24.10
N ILE A 274 -4.17 -9.91 22.89
CA ILE A 274 -3.82 -8.54 22.50
C ILE A 274 -5.03 -7.62 22.56
N LEU A 275 -6.17 -8.04 21.99
CA LEU A 275 -7.39 -7.24 21.97
C LEU A 275 -7.96 -7.03 23.37
N VAL A 276 -7.90 -8.03 24.26
CA VAL A 276 -8.27 -7.84 25.68
C VAL A 276 -7.35 -6.84 26.35
N VAL A 277 -6.03 -6.93 26.16
CA VAL A 277 -5.07 -5.98 26.74
C VAL A 277 -5.31 -4.56 26.21
N ALA A 278 -5.52 -4.39 24.91
CA ALA A 278 -5.83 -3.10 24.30
C ALA A 278 -7.16 -2.52 24.82
N ALA A 279 -8.20 -3.35 24.94
CA ALA A 279 -9.49 -2.93 25.49
C ALA A 279 -9.34 -2.48 26.95
N VAL A 280 -8.64 -3.27 27.79
CA VAL A 280 -8.40 -2.93 29.20
C VAL A 280 -7.60 -1.62 29.34
N ALA A 281 -6.66 -1.35 28.44
CA ALA A 281 -5.90 -0.10 28.42
C ALA A 281 -6.78 1.15 28.17
N LEU A 282 -7.95 0.99 27.53
CA LEU A 282 -8.89 2.08 27.23
C LEU A 282 -9.93 2.32 28.34
N ILE A 283 -10.04 1.42 29.31
CA ILE A 283 -11.09 1.49 30.33
C ILE A 283 -10.81 2.65 31.31
N PRO A 284 -11.66 3.71 31.35
CA PRO A 284 -11.50 4.82 32.29
C PRO A 284 -12.15 4.47 33.63
N ILE A 285 -11.55 3.57 34.42
CA ILE A 285 -12.04 3.33 35.78
C ILE A 285 -11.31 4.26 36.74
N ASP A 286 -12.00 5.34 37.15
CA ASP A 286 -11.49 6.34 38.11
C ASP A 286 -11.05 5.73 39.45
N ARG A 287 -11.62 4.58 39.83
CA ARG A 287 -11.27 3.82 41.04
C ARG A 287 -10.06 2.90 40.91
N LEU A 288 -9.62 2.58 39.68
CA LEU A 288 -8.57 1.59 39.41
C LEU A 288 -7.48 2.21 38.54
N LYS A 289 -6.81 3.23 39.08
CA LYS A 289 -5.73 3.96 38.39
C LYS A 289 -4.58 3.04 37.91
N SER A 290 -4.43 1.87 38.52
CA SER A 290 -3.43 0.87 38.15
C SER A 290 -3.82 0.00 36.95
N VAL A 291 -5.10 -0.07 36.56
CA VAL A 291 -5.56 -1.01 35.49
C VAL A 291 -4.91 -0.72 34.14
N PRO A 292 -4.88 0.52 33.64
CA PRO A 292 -4.17 0.82 32.39
C PRO A 292 -2.66 0.58 32.51
N VAL A 293 -2.05 0.84 33.67
CA VAL A 293 -0.62 0.55 33.92
C VAL A 293 -0.37 -0.95 33.81
N LEU A 294 -1.22 -1.77 34.42
CA LEU A 294 -1.13 -3.23 34.34
C LEU A 294 -1.34 -3.72 32.90
N ALA A 295 -2.24 -3.11 32.12
CA ALA A 295 -2.41 -3.43 30.70
C ALA A 295 -1.15 -3.08 29.89
N GLY A 296 -0.53 -1.93 30.15
CA GLY A 296 0.73 -1.57 29.51
C GLY A 296 1.89 -2.51 29.88
N LEU A 297 1.98 -2.91 31.15
CA LEU A 297 2.94 -3.93 31.60
C LEU A 297 2.67 -5.30 30.97
N ALA A 298 1.40 -5.69 30.84
CA ALA A 298 1.02 -6.92 30.18
C ALA A 298 1.42 -6.93 28.69
N ALA A 299 1.24 -5.80 27.98
CA ALA A 299 1.70 -5.67 26.59
C ALA A 299 3.22 -5.83 26.46
N ILE A 300 4.00 -5.20 27.37
CA ILE A 300 5.46 -5.37 27.42
C ILE A 300 5.83 -6.82 27.73
N ALA A 301 5.15 -7.46 28.68
CA ALA A 301 5.39 -8.85 29.05
C ALA A 301 5.08 -9.81 27.89
N ILE A 302 4.00 -9.60 27.14
CA ILE A 302 3.66 -10.40 25.95
C ILE A 302 4.78 -10.31 24.92
N ALA A 303 5.25 -9.11 24.58
CA ALA A 303 6.33 -8.92 23.63
C ALA A 303 7.65 -9.58 24.10
N GLY A 304 7.99 -9.41 25.37
CA GLY A 304 9.19 -10.00 25.96
C GLY A 304 9.15 -11.52 26.02
N LEU A 305 8.03 -12.10 26.47
CA LEU A 305 7.83 -13.55 26.51
C LEU A 305 7.89 -14.14 25.10
N PHE A 306 7.25 -13.50 24.12
CA PHE A 306 7.33 -13.92 22.73
C PHE A 306 8.78 -13.98 22.22
N ALA A 307 9.56 -12.91 22.44
CA ALA A 307 10.97 -12.86 22.05
C ALA A 307 11.81 -13.95 22.76
N VAL A 308 11.53 -14.23 24.04
CA VAL A 308 12.20 -15.32 24.79
C VAL A 308 11.89 -16.69 24.18
N GLN A 309 10.67 -16.93 23.72
CA GLN A 309 10.28 -18.22 23.13
C GLN A 309 10.91 -18.42 21.75
N ILE A 310 11.00 -17.35 20.95
CA ILE A 310 11.76 -17.37 19.69
C ILE A 310 13.24 -17.66 19.97
N TYR A 311 13.84 -16.97 20.96
CA TYR A 311 15.23 -17.22 21.36
C TYR A 311 15.46 -18.66 21.80
N ARG A 312 14.54 -19.24 22.60
CA ARG A 312 14.63 -20.65 23.02
C ARG A 312 14.57 -21.60 21.82
N GLY A 313 13.59 -21.43 20.94
CA GLY A 313 13.45 -22.28 19.76
C GLY A 313 14.67 -22.23 18.83
N VAL A 314 15.24 -21.03 18.62
CA VAL A 314 16.46 -20.86 17.83
C VAL A 314 17.68 -21.47 18.54
N SER A 315 17.82 -21.24 19.85
CA SER A 315 18.95 -21.76 20.64
C SER A 315 18.95 -23.29 20.70
N ASP A 316 17.77 -23.90 20.87
CA ASP A 316 17.60 -25.35 20.88
C ASP A 316 17.94 -25.98 19.51
N GLY A 317 17.74 -25.21 18.42
CA GLY A 317 18.16 -25.56 17.07
C GLY A 317 19.62 -25.26 16.73
N GLY A 318 20.41 -24.72 17.68
CA GLY A 318 21.81 -24.35 17.48
C GLY A 318 22.03 -23.03 16.72
N GLY A 319 20.98 -22.22 16.56
CA GLY A 319 21.04 -20.92 15.90
C GLY A 319 21.58 -19.80 16.80
N THR A 320 21.75 -18.62 16.20
CA THR A 320 22.36 -17.44 16.81
C THR A 320 21.35 -16.34 17.09
N PHE A 321 21.78 -15.29 17.81
CA PHE A 321 20.96 -14.09 18.01
C PHE A 321 20.59 -13.40 16.68
N SER A 322 21.40 -13.50 15.64
CA SER A 322 21.05 -12.96 14.31
C SER A 322 19.80 -13.64 13.77
N ASP A 323 19.74 -14.97 13.88
CA ASP A 323 18.60 -15.76 13.41
C ASP A 323 17.32 -15.43 14.19
N VAL A 324 17.44 -15.07 15.47
CA VAL A 324 16.33 -14.55 16.28
C VAL A 324 15.81 -13.21 15.75
N MET A 325 16.71 -12.31 15.36
CA MET A 325 16.36 -11.00 14.82
C MET A 325 15.78 -11.09 13.40
N ASP A 326 16.21 -12.07 12.62
CA ASP A 326 15.63 -12.35 11.30
C ASP A 326 14.22 -12.93 11.43
N LEU A 327 13.95 -13.68 12.49
CA LEU A 327 12.68 -14.37 12.74
C LEU A 327 11.62 -13.48 13.42
N ILE A 328 12.03 -12.52 14.24
CA ILE A 328 11.09 -11.65 14.95
C ILE A 328 10.53 -10.57 14.02
N GLY A 329 9.21 -10.52 13.90
CA GLY A 329 8.53 -9.46 13.17
C GLY A 329 8.54 -8.12 13.93
N PHE A 330 7.98 -7.07 13.32
CA PHE A 330 7.90 -5.75 13.96
C PHE A 330 6.78 -5.64 15.01
N ALA A 331 5.81 -6.57 15.03
CA ALA A 331 4.65 -6.49 15.91
C ALA A 331 4.97 -6.58 17.41
N PRO A 332 5.89 -7.45 17.90
CA PRO A 332 6.28 -7.46 19.31
C PRO A 332 6.87 -6.13 19.76
N LEU A 333 7.67 -5.48 18.92
CA LEU A 333 8.26 -4.17 19.21
C LEU A 333 7.18 -3.08 19.33
N LEU A 334 6.22 -3.08 18.41
CA LEU A 334 5.08 -2.15 18.45
C LEU A 334 4.19 -2.41 19.66
N THR A 335 3.97 -3.66 20.03
CA THR A 335 3.23 -4.05 21.23
C THR A 335 3.90 -3.52 22.50
N ALA A 336 5.22 -3.68 22.62
CA ALA A 336 5.98 -3.12 23.74
C ALA A 336 5.94 -1.58 23.77
N ALA A 337 6.13 -0.92 22.62
CA ALA A 337 6.07 0.53 22.50
C ALA A 337 4.68 1.08 22.87
N GLY A 338 3.61 0.43 22.41
CA GLY A 338 2.24 0.73 22.80
C GLY A 338 2.01 0.57 24.30
N GLY A 339 2.56 -0.48 24.91
CA GLY A 339 2.53 -0.68 26.36
C GLY A 339 3.19 0.45 27.15
N VAL A 340 4.36 0.93 26.69
CA VAL A 340 5.04 2.10 27.28
C VAL A 340 4.19 3.36 27.13
N LEU A 341 3.58 3.60 25.97
CA LEU A 341 2.70 4.74 25.74
C LEU A 341 1.48 4.74 26.67
N VAL A 342 0.88 3.58 26.92
CA VAL A 342 -0.22 3.43 27.90
C VAL A 342 0.27 3.82 29.29
N ILE A 343 1.40 3.29 29.75
CA ILE A 343 1.97 3.60 31.08
C ILE A 343 2.28 5.10 31.21
N VAL A 344 3.00 5.69 30.25
CA VAL A 344 3.37 7.12 30.28
C VAL A 344 2.13 8.01 30.22
N GLY A 345 1.14 7.66 29.38
CA GLY A 345 -0.12 8.40 29.28
C GLY A 345 -0.94 8.39 30.55
N THR A 346 -0.76 7.37 31.40
CA THR A 346 -1.45 7.29 32.70
C THR A 346 -0.77 8.08 33.80
N ALA A 347 0.56 8.27 33.70
CA ALA A 347 1.37 9.00 34.67
C ALA A 347 1.22 10.53 34.56
N ARG A 348 0.93 11.07 33.35
CA ARG A 348 0.71 12.50 33.15
C ARG A 348 -0.68 12.92 33.67
N LYS A 349 -0.70 13.58 34.83
CA LYS A 349 -1.88 14.28 35.40
C LYS A 349 -1.92 15.71 34.91
#